data_AF-A0A534RWL1-F1
#
_entry.id   AF-A0A534RWL1-F1
#
_cell.length_a   1.000
_cell.length_b   1.000
_cell.length_c   1.000
_cell.angle_alpha   90.00
_cell.angle_beta   90.00
_cell.angle_gamma   90.00
#
_symmetry.space_group_name_H-M   'P 1'
#
loop_
_entity.id
_entity.type
_entity.pdbx_description
1 polymer ?
#
loop_
_entity_poly.entity_id
_entity_poly.type
_entity_poly.pdbx_seq_one_letter_code
_entity_poly.pdbx_strand_id
1 'polypeptide(L)' 'MPDRYDLITRHFVGRRHETRLILAALLSGRHVILEGPPGTSKSTVLQSIVKEMRV' A
#
# COMPACT_ATOMS: atom_id res chain seq x y z
N MET A 1 -12.33 13.72 -9.37
CA MET A 1 -11.85 13.26 -8.05
C MET A 1 -10.97 12.05 -8.31
N PRO A 2 -9.64 12.12 -8.10
CA PRO A 2 -8.79 10.93 -8.24
C PRO A 2 -9.24 9.87 -7.25
N ASP A 3 -9.20 8.60 -7.66
CA ASP A 3 -9.50 7.47 -6.78
C ASP A 3 -8.49 7.45 -5.61
N ARG A 4 -8.93 7.07 -4.40
CA ARG A 4 -8.02 6.88 -3.25
C ARG A 4 -6.87 5.94 -3.60
N TYR A 5 -7.11 4.96 -4.47
CA TYR A 5 -6.08 4.08 -5.00
C TYR A 5 -4.98 4.84 -5.79
N ASP A 6 -5.34 5.86 -6.56
CA ASP A 6 -4.37 6.68 -7.31
C ASP A 6 -3.53 7.56 -6.37
N LEU A 7 -4.13 8.09 -5.31
CA LEU A 7 -3.44 8.88 -4.28
C LEU A 7 -2.42 8.05 -3.49
N ILE A 8 -2.67 6.76 -3.31
CA ILE A 8 -1.74 5.84 -2.65
C ILE A 8 -0.61 5.44 -3.61
N THR A 9 -0.95 5.09 -4.86
CA THR A 9 0.02 4.56 -5.82
C THR A 9 1.01 5.60 -6.34
N ARG A 10 0.71 6.90 -6.26
CA ARG A 10 1.65 7.98 -6.63
C ARG A 10 2.96 7.98 -5.82
N HIS A 11 2.96 7.35 -4.64
CA HIS A 11 4.14 7.26 -3.76
C HIS A 11 5.11 6.14 -4.19
N PHE A 12 4.77 5.32 -5.19
CA PHE A 12 5.54 4.13 -5.55
C PHE A 12 5.72 3.98 -7.06
N VAL A 13 6.92 3.58 -7.48
CA VAL A 13 7.17 3.13 -8.85
C VAL A 13 7.05 1.61 -8.92
N GLY A 14 6.23 1.09 -9.84
CA GLY A 14 6.14 -0.34 -10.13
C GLY A 14 5.37 -1.22 -9.12
N ARG A 15 4.73 -0.65 -8.09
CA ARG A 15 4.12 -1.42 -6.98
C ARG A 15 2.60 -1.50 -6.98
N ARG A 16 1.95 -1.25 -8.12
CA ARG A 16 0.48 -1.28 -8.23
C ARG A 16 -0.14 -2.61 -7.76
N HIS A 17 0.45 -3.74 -8.17
CA HIS A 17 -0.08 -5.05 -7.79
C HIS A 17 0.00 -5.32 -6.28
N GLU A 18 1.14 -5.01 -5.67
CA GLU A 18 1.37 -5.18 -4.22
C GLU A 18 0.45 -4.27 -3.41
N THR A 19 0.37 -2.98 -3.79
CA THR A 19 -0.55 -2.02 -3.16
C THR A 19 -2.01 -2.50 -3.21
N ARG A 20 -2.45 -3.06 -4.34
CA ARG A 20 -3.80 -3.60 -4.49
C ARG A 20 -4.07 -4.77 -3.55
N LEU A 21 -3.12 -5.70 -3.40
CA LEU A 21 -3.26 -6.84 -2.49
C LEU A 21 -3.31 -6.40 -1.03
N ILE A 22 -2.44 -5.46 -0.64
CA ILE A 22 -2.42 -4.91 0.71
C ILE A 22 -3.76 -4.22 1.02
N LEU A 23 -4.26 -3.36 0.12
CA LEU A 23 -5.56 -2.72 0.30
C LEU A 23 -6.70 -3.74 0.39
N ALA A 24 -6.71 -4.75 -0.50
CA ALA A 24 -7.75 -5.77 -0.48
C ALA A 24 -7.78 -6.53 0.86
N ALA A 25 -6.63 -6.86 1.42
CA ALA A 25 -6.55 -7.48 2.74
C ALA A 25 -7.05 -6.55 3.85
N LEU A 26 -6.55 -5.31 3.90
CA LEU A 26 -6.95 -4.32 4.92
C LEU A 26 -8.46 -4.03 4.88
N LEU A 27 -9.01 -3.76 3.70
CA LEU A 27 -10.43 -3.47 3.51
C LEU A 27 -11.33 -4.67 3.84
N SER A 28 -10.78 -5.87 3.87
CA SER A 28 -11.51 -7.08 4.23
C SER A 28 -11.25 -7.57 5.66
N GLY A 29 -10.53 -6.79 6.47
CA GLY A 29 -10.20 -7.16 7.85
C GLY A 29 -9.24 -8.34 7.95
N ARG A 30 -8.41 -8.57 6.92
CA ARG A 30 -7.47 -9.68 6.82
C ARG A 30 -6.03 -9.18 6.98
N HIS A 31 -5.14 -10.09 7.36
CA HIS A 31 -3.72 -9.80 7.54
C HIS A 31 -2.90 -10.17 6.30
N VAL A 32 -1.80 -9.46 6.07
CA VAL A 32 -0.81 -9.75 5.03
C VAL A 32 0.59 -9.70 5.61
N ILE A 33 1.47 -10.55 5.07
CA ILE A 33 2.90 -10.54 5.36
C ILE A 33 3.62 -9.94 4.14
N LEU A 34 4.52 -9.00 4.38
CA LEU A 34 5.36 -8.41 3.34
C LEU A 34 6.78 -8.98 3.45
N GLU A 35 7.14 -9.88 2.55
CA GLU A 35 8.49 -10.46 2.48
C GLU A 35 9.36 -9.79 1.40
N GLY A 36 10.66 -9.78 1.64
CA GLY A 36 11.67 -9.33 0.69
C GLY A 36 12.94 -8.82 1.39
N PRO A 37 14.03 -8.60 0.65
CA PRO A 37 15.31 -8.11 1.20
C PRO A 37 15.18 -6.80 2.01
N PRO A 38 16.08 -6.50 2.96
CA PRO A 38 16.09 -5.19 3.62
C PRO A 38 16.23 -4.05 2.59
N GLY A 39 15.60 -2.90 2.86
CA GLY A 39 15.64 -1.73 1.96
C GLY A 39 14.62 -1.74 0.81
N THR A 40 13.78 -2.77 0.65
CA THR A 40 12.78 -2.85 -0.44
C THR A 40 11.46 -2.10 -0.17
N SER A 41 11.51 -1.00 0.58
CA SER A 41 10.37 -0.08 0.80
C SER A 41 9.12 -0.67 1.47
N LYS A 42 9.19 -1.86 2.09
CA LYS A 42 8.04 -2.51 2.76
C LYS A 42 7.32 -1.58 3.76
N SER A 43 8.07 -0.98 4.68
CA SER A 43 7.52 -0.04 5.67
C SER A 43 7.05 1.27 5.03
N THR A 44 7.75 1.73 3.98
CA THR A 44 7.36 2.93 3.21
C THR A 44 5.99 2.73 2.57
N VAL A 45 5.72 1.53 2.03
CA VAL A 45 4.41 1.19 1.44
C VAL A 45 3.29 1.28 2.47
N LEU A 46 3.47 0.62 3.62
CA LEU A 46 2.50 0.66 4.69
C LEU A 46 2.27 2.07 5.22
N GLN A 47 3.33 2.86 5.38
CA GLN A 47 3.23 4.24 5.86
C GLN A 47 2.43 5.14 4.90
N SER A 48 2.64 5.07 3.59
CA SER A 48 1.86 5.91 2.66
C SER A 48 0.41 5.46 2.59
N ILE A 49 0.13 4.15 2.63
CA ILE A 49 -1.26 3.64 2.70
C ILE A 49 -1.97 4.20 3.94
N VAL A 50 -1.35 4.11 5.12
CA VAL A 50 -1.94 4.62 6.36
C VAL A 50 -2.15 6.14 6.32
N LYS A 51 -1.21 6.90 5.74
CA LYS A 51 -1.34 8.35 5.58
C LYS A 51 -2.55 8.73 4.73
N GLU A 52 -2.77 8.04 3.62
CA GLU A 52 -3.88 8.33 2.69
C GLU A 52 -5.23 7.75 3.17
N MET A 53 -5.23 6.72 4.04
CA MET A 53 -6.46 6.16 4.63
C MET A 53 -6.99 6.96 5.82
N ARG A 54 -6.14 7.74 6.51
CA ARG A 54 -6.51 8.55 7.69
C ARG A 54 -7.12 9.92 7.37
N VAL A 55 -7.28 10.23 6.09
CA VAL A 55 -7.91 11.46 5.55
C VAL A 55 -9.24 11.10 4.89
#